data_AF-A0A926YGZ5-F1
#
_entry.id   AF-A0A926YGZ5-F1
#
_cell.length_a   1.000
_cell.length_b   1.000
_cell.length_c   1.000
_cell.angle_alpha   90.00
_cell.angle_beta   90.00
_cell.angle_gamma   90.00
#
_symmetry.space_group_name_H-M   'P 1'
#
loop_
_entity.id
_entity.type
_entity.pdbx_description
1 polymer ?
#
loop_
_entity_poly.entity_id
_entity_poly.type
_entity_poly.pdbx_seq_one_letter_code
_entity_poly.pdbx_strand_id
1 'polypeptide(L)' 'MSYFRPAIEAMTGYIPGEQPKPGTRIIKLNTNENPYPPSPEAMAVLRTLDGEWLRRYPDPFAREFCSAVSEALDVPP' A
#
# COMPACT_ATOMS: atom_id res chain seq x y z
N MET A 1 2.61 -15.48 -34.71
CA MET A 1 2.97 -14.13 -34.22
C MET A 1 2.05 -13.80 -33.07
N SER A 2 2.63 -13.34 -31.97
CA SER A 2 1.86 -12.93 -30.80
C SER A 2 1.06 -11.67 -31.05
N TYR A 3 -0.05 -11.51 -30.32
CA TYR A 3 -0.89 -10.31 -30.35
C TYR A 3 -0.38 -9.20 -29.43
N PHE A 4 0.68 -9.46 -28.66
CA PHE A 4 1.22 -8.51 -27.70
C PHE A 4 2.31 -7.63 -28.31
N ARG A 5 2.48 -6.43 -27.74
CA ARG A 5 3.61 -5.56 -28.10
C ARG A 5 4.92 -6.27 -27.78
N PRO A 6 5.97 -6.19 -28.62
CA PRO A 6 7.23 -6.89 -28.39
C PRO A 6 7.86 -6.64 -27.01
N ALA A 7 7.70 -5.43 -26.46
CA ALA A 7 8.19 -5.11 -25.12
C ALA A 7 7.50 -5.91 -24.00
N ILE A 8 6.21 -6.25 -24.15
CA ILE A 8 5.48 -7.09 -23.19
C ILE A 8 5.95 -8.55 -23.29
N GLU A 9 6.32 -9.01 -24.47
CA GLU A 9 6.85 -10.36 -24.64
C GLU A 9 8.27 -10.50 -24.10
N ALA A 10 9.07 -9.44 -24.25
CA ALA A 10 10.47 -9.44 -23.83
C ALA A 10 10.65 -9.18 -22.32
N MET A 11 9.68 -8.53 -21.66
CA MET A 11 9.81 -8.23 -20.24
C MET A 11 9.71 -9.51 -19.40
N THR A 12 10.55 -9.60 -18.37
CA THR A 12 10.38 -10.59 -17.31
C THR A 12 9.46 -9.99 -16.25
N GLY A 13 8.40 -10.71 -15.87
CA GLY A 13 7.52 -10.29 -14.79
C GLY A 13 8.27 -10.20 -13.46
N TYR A 14 7.82 -9.32 -12.57
CA TYR A 14 8.34 -9.29 -11.20
C TYR A 14 8.10 -10.65 -10.53
N ILE A 15 9.17 -11.28 -10.03
CA ILE A 15 9.11 -12.50 -9.25
C ILE A 15 9.29 -12.10 -7.78
N PRO A 16 8.24 -12.16 -6.94
CA PRO A 16 8.40 -11.87 -5.52
C PRO A 16 9.33 -12.89 -4.87
N GLY A 17 10.00 -12.47 -3.79
CA GLY A 17 10.71 -13.39 -2.92
C GLY A 17 9.77 -14.40 -2.26
N GLU A 18 10.34 -15.45 -1.68
CA GLU A 18 9.59 -16.47 -0.96
C GLU A 18 8.62 -15.84 0.04
N GLN A 19 7.37 -16.31 0.05
CA GLN A 19 6.39 -15.93 1.06
C GLN A 19 5.94 -17.17 1.84
N PRO A 20 6.08 -17.16 3.17
CA PRO A 20 5.61 -18.26 4.01
C PRO A 20 4.08 -18.36 3.94
N LYS A 21 3.55 -19.58 4.05
CA LYS A 21 2.09 -19.77 4.09
C LYS A 21 1.50 -19.08 5.33
N PRO A 22 0.28 -18.51 5.25
CA PRO A 22 -0.40 -17.95 6.42
C PRO A 22 -0.43 -18.92 7.59
N GLY A 23 -0.13 -18.44 8.80
CA GLY A 23 -0.10 -19.26 10.02
C GLY A 23 1.16 -20.12 10.21
N THR A 24 2.13 -20.08 9.30
CA THR A 24 3.42 -20.78 9.50
C THR A 24 4.18 -20.12 10.65
N ARG A 25 4.62 -20.91 11.64
CA ARG A 25 5.43 -20.41 12.77
C ARG A 25 6.87 -20.19 12.31
N ILE A 26 7.23 -18.93 12.07
CA ILE A 26 8.55 -18.48 11.64
C ILE A 26 8.89 -17.12 12.26
N ILE A 27 10.17 -16.71 12.18
CA ILE A 27 10.57 -15.31 12.34
C ILE A 27 10.69 -14.71 10.95
N LYS A 28 9.83 -13.74 10.61
CA LYS A 28 9.74 -13.16 9.27
C LYS A 28 10.63 -11.92 9.15
N LEU A 29 11.63 -11.98 8.26
CA LEU A 29 12.63 -10.90 8.06
C LEU A 29 12.88 -10.58 6.57
N ASN A 30 12.04 -11.10 5.66
CA ASN A 30 12.31 -11.13 4.23
C ASN A 30 11.65 -9.99 3.41
N THR A 31 10.80 -9.15 4.02
CA THR A 31 10.04 -8.10 3.30
C THR A 31 10.13 -6.72 3.93
N ASN A 32 11.07 -6.50 4.86
CA ASN A 32 11.26 -5.21 5.55
C ASN A 32 10.01 -4.69 6.29
N GLU A 33 9.14 -5.58 6.76
CA GLU A 33 7.97 -5.19 7.57
C GLU A 33 8.41 -4.65 8.93
N ASN A 34 7.68 -3.66 9.44
CA ASN A 34 7.88 -3.15 10.78
C ASN A 34 7.40 -4.21 11.81
N PRO A 35 8.20 -4.54 12.85
CA PRO A 35 7.80 -5.52 13.86
C PRO A 35 6.74 -4.99 14.83
N TYR A 36 6.53 -3.67 14.89
CA TYR A 36 5.59 -3.02 15.79
C TYR A 36 4.21 -2.85 15.13
N PRO A 37 3.13 -2.79 15.92
CA PRO A 37 1.81 -2.43 15.40
C PRO A 37 1.81 -1.00 14.84
N PRO A 38 0.86 -0.67 13.94
CA PRO A 38 0.65 0.69 13.48
C PRO A 38 0.22 1.63 14.62
N SER A 39 0.26 2.94 14.37
CA SER A 39 -0.20 3.95 15.33
C SER A 39 -1.63 3.63 15.84
N PRO A 40 -1.89 3.75 17.16
CA PRO A 40 -3.23 3.63 17.72
C PRO A 40 -4.24 4.60 17.09
N GLU A 41 -3.79 5.79 16.69
CA GLU A 41 -4.64 6.80 16.04
C GLU A 41 -5.07 6.35 14.64
N ALA A 42 -4.16 5.75 13.87
CA ALA A 42 -4.48 5.17 12.57
C ALA A 42 -5.50 4.03 12.71
N MET A 43 -5.35 3.19 13.75
CA MET A 43 -6.31 2.13 14.05
C MET A 43 -7.67 2.67 14.49
N ALA A 44 -7.71 3.80 15.20
CA ALA A 44 -8.97 4.43 15.61
C ALA A 44 -9.76 4.92 14.39
N VAL A 45 -9.10 5.62 13.45
CA VAL A 45 -9.73 6.10 12.21
C VAL A 45 -10.32 4.94 11.39
N LEU A 46 -9.56 3.84 11.23
CA LEU A 46 -10.03 2.67 10.49
C LEU A 46 -11.26 2.02 11.12
N ARG A 47 -11.38 2.03 12.46
CA ARG A 47 -12.54 1.47 13.17
C ARG A 47 -13.80 2.33 13.04
N THR A 48 -13.63 3.64 12.82
CA THR A 48 -14.73 4.61 12.73
C THR A 48 -15.07 4.98 11.29
N LEU A 49 -14.51 4.28 10.29
CA LEU A 49 -14.77 4.58 8.89
C LEU A 49 -16.22 4.28 8.53
N ASP A 50 -16.95 5.29 8.06
CA ASP A 50 -18.34 5.16 7.66
C ASP A 50 -18.43 4.38 6.33
N GLY A 51 -19.16 3.26 6.35
CA GLY A 51 -19.35 2.41 5.18
C GLY A 51 -19.98 3.10 3.97
N GLU A 52 -20.67 4.24 4.15
CA GLU A 52 -21.12 5.09 3.04
C GLU A 52 -19.96 5.61 2.18
N TRP A 53 -18.80 5.85 2.78
CA TRP A 53 -17.62 6.35 2.07
C TRP A 53 -17.08 5.34 1.06
N LEU A 54 -17.20 4.05 1.37
CA LEU A 54 -16.73 2.96 0.50
C LEU A 54 -17.54 2.82 -0.80
N ARG A 55 -18.73 3.45 -0.88
CA ARG A 55 -19.57 3.45 -2.08
C ARG A 55 -19.15 4.53 -3.09
N ARG A 56 -18.36 5.51 -2.64
CA ARG A 56 -17.92 6.65 -3.44
C ARG A 56 -16.47 6.43 -3.86
N TYR A 57 -16.09 7.02 -4.99
CA TYR A 57 -14.68 7.15 -5.33
C TYR A 57 -13.98 8.04 -4.30
N PRO A 58 -12.72 7.74 -3.94
CA PRO A 58 -11.91 8.63 -3.11
C PRO A 58 -11.60 9.94 -3.85
N ASP A 59 -11.06 10.94 -3.15
CA ASP A 59 -10.49 12.11 -3.82
C ASP A 59 -9.39 11.66 -4.80
N PRO A 60 -9.54 11.89 -6.11
CA PRO A 60 -8.59 11.40 -7.11
C PRO A 60 -7.19 12.03 -6.99
N PHE A 61 -7.06 13.13 -6.25
CA PHE A 61 -5.79 13.83 -6.01
C PHE A 61 -5.25 13.64 -4.59
N ALA A 62 -5.96 12.91 -3.72
CA ALA A 62 -5.58 12.68 -2.32
C ALA A 62 -5.19 13.97 -1.57
N ARG A 63 -5.89 15.09 -1.84
CA ARG A 63 -5.48 16.45 -1.41
C ARG A 63 -5.22 16.58 0.09
N GLU A 64 -6.07 15.98 0.92
CA GLU A 64 -5.89 16.01 2.38
C GLU A 64 -4.60 15.33 2.82
N PHE A 65 -4.27 14.17 2.23
CA PHE A 65 -3.01 13.48 2.50
C PHE A 65 -1.80 14.30 2.05
N CYS A 66 -1.84 14.86 0.83
CA CYS A 66 -0.75 15.70 0.32
C CYS A 66 -0.53 16.93 1.21
N SER A 67 -1.60 17.58 1.68
CA SER A 67 -1.51 18.70 2.62
C SER A 67 -0.87 18.29 3.95
N ALA A 68 -1.26 17.15 4.52
CA ALA A 68 -0.70 16.67 5.78
C ALA A 68 0.79 16.30 5.66
N VAL A 69 1.19 15.68 4.53
CA VAL A 69 2.59 15.35 4.25
C VAL A 69 3.42 16.62 4.00
N SER A 70 2.87 17.60 3.28
CA SER A 70 3.48 18.90 3.04
C SER A 70 3.83 19.60 4.36
N GLU A 71 2.90 19.63 5.31
CA GLU A 71 3.13 20.18 6.65
C GLU A 71 4.16 19.35 7.44
N ALA A 72 4.03 18.02 7.46
CA ALA A 72 4.91 17.15 8.24
C ALA A 72 6.37 17.16 7.75
N LEU A 73 6.59 17.38 6.45
CA LEU A 73 7.92 17.39 5.82
C LEU A 73 8.44 18.81 5.53
N ASP A 74 7.67 19.85 5.83
CA ASP A 74 8.00 21.26 5.52
C ASP A 74 8.32 21.49 4.03
N VAL A 75 7.44 21.02 3.15
CA VAL A 75 7.55 21.18 1.69
C VAL A 75 6.29 21.81 1.11
N PRO A 76 6.35 22.56 0.00
CA PRO A 76 5.15 23.10 -0.65
C PRO A 76 4.16 22.00 -1.06
N PRO A 77 2.84 22.27 -0.98
CA PRO A 77 1.80 21.32 -1.36
C PRO A 77 1.67 21.10 -2.87
#